data_AF-A0ABD3T5D6-F1
#
_entry.id   AF-A0ABD3T5D6-F1
#
_cell.length_a   1.000
_cell.length_b   1.000
_cell.length_c   1.000
_cell.angle_alpha   90.00
_cell.angle_beta   90.00
_cell.angle_gamma   90.00
#
_symmetry.space_group_name_H-M   'P 1'
#
loop_
_entity.id
_entity.type
_entity.pdbx_description
1 polymer ?
#
loop_
_entity_poly.entity_id
_entity_poly.type
_entity_poly.pdbx_seq_one_letter_code
_entity_poly.pdbx_strand_id
1 'polypeptide(L)'
;MTANKDQYDMTANNDQYDMAANKDQYDMTANNDQYDMAANKDQYDMTANNDQYDMIANKDQYDMTANKDQYDMTANKDQYDMAADMDHLDMTANKDQYDMSFYKVQ
;
A
#
# COMPACT_ATOMS: atom_id res chain seq x y z
N MET A 1 15.52 -0.50 -1.73
CA MET A 1 15.36 -0.56 -0.27
C MET A 1 16.45 0.20 0.47
N THR A 2 16.10 1.38 0.97
CA THR A 2 16.84 2.10 2.02
C THR A 2 15.93 2.16 3.25
N ALA A 3 16.41 1.68 4.40
CA ALA A 3 15.60 1.52 5.60
C ALA A 3 16.29 2.10 6.84
N ASN A 4 15.52 2.74 7.73
CA ASN A 4 16.01 3.29 9.00
C ASN A 4 14.97 3.12 10.12
N LYS A 5 15.22 2.18 11.02
CA LYS A 5 14.33 1.79 12.13
C LYS A 5 13.00 1.20 11.66
N ASP A 6 13.02 0.54 10.50
CA ASP A 6 11.85 -0.11 9.93
C ASP A 6 11.77 -1.58 10.35
N GLN A 7 10.56 -2.13 10.32
CA GLN A 7 10.30 -3.55 10.49
C GLN A 7 9.55 -4.07 9.27
N TYR A 8 9.95 -5.25 8.80
CA TYR A 8 9.36 -5.90 7.65
C TYR A 8 9.08 -7.36 7.97
N ASP A 9 7.82 -7.77 7.81
CA ASP A 9 7.41 -9.15 7.62
C ASP A 9 6.83 -9.25 6.20
N MET A 10 7.48 -10.02 5.31
CA MET A 10 7.12 -10.03 3.89
C MET A 10 7.18 -11.44 3.32
N THR A 11 6.07 -11.87 2.72
CA THR A 11 6.00 -13.05 1.85
C THR A 11 5.71 -12.58 0.43
N ALA A 12 6.62 -12.88 -0.49
CA ALA A 12 6.59 -12.36 -1.85
C ALA A 12 6.87 -13.48 -2.87
N ASN A 13 6.16 -13.47 -4.00
CA ASN A 13 6.38 -14.37 -5.13
C ASN A 13 6.28 -13.63 -6.46
N ASN A 14 7.41 -13.53 -7.17
CA ASN A 14 7.51 -12.85 -8.47
C ASN A 14 7.18 -11.35 -8.41
N ASP A 15 7.54 -10.71 -7.30
CA ASP A 15 7.26 -9.30 -7.03
C ASP A 15 8.49 -8.41 -7.28
N GLN A 16 8.23 -7.13 -7.53
CA GLN A 16 9.25 -6.09 -7.61
C GLN A 16 8.96 -4.98 -6.60
N TYR A 17 10.00 -4.59 -5.88
CA TYR A 17 9.91 -3.56 -4.85
C TYR A 17 11.01 -2.51 -5.02
N ASP A 18 10.62 -1.26 -5.23
CA ASP A 18 11.42 -0.11 -4.87
C ASP A 18 10.81 0.54 -3.63
N MET A 19 11.63 0.73 -2.59
CA MET A 19 11.15 1.26 -1.31
C MET A 19 12.20 2.14 -0.65
N ALA A 20 11.75 3.30 -0.19
CA ALA A 20 12.45 4.17 0.73
C ALA A 20 11.59 4.39 1.98
N ALA A 21 12.07 3.94 3.14
CA ALA A 21 11.30 3.91 4.38
C ALA A 21 12.08 4.51 5.57
N ASN A 22 11.37 5.04 6.56
CA ASN A 22 11.94 5.58 7.79
C ASN A 22 10.95 5.59 8.96
N LYS A 23 11.18 4.68 9.92
CA LYS A 23 10.35 4.37 11.09
C LYS A 23 9.01 3.76 10.72
N ASP A 24 9.02 2.90 9.73
CA ASP A 24 7.85 2.27 9.16
C ASP A 24 7.73 0.80 9.59
N GLN A 25 6.52 0.27 9.52
CA GLN A 25 6.24 -1.15 9.71
C GLN A 25 5.47 -1.68 8.52
N TYR A 26 5.90 -2.83 8.02
CA TYR A 26 5.27 -3.51 6.90
C TYR A 26 5.01 -4.97 7.29
N ASP A 27 3.76 -5.39 7.14
CA ASP A 27 3.32 -6.78 7.06
C ASP A 27 2.70 -6.96 5.67
N MET A 28 3.35 -7.73 4.79
CA MET A 28 2.93 -7.85 3.40
C MET A 28 2.93 -9.29 2.90
N THR A 29 1.84 -9.67 2.23
CA THR A 29 1.76 -10.84 1.39
C THR A 29 1.44 -10.42 -0.05
N ALA A 30 2.33 -10.75 -0.97
CA ALA A 30 2.25 -10.30 -2.36
C ALA A 30 2.53 -11.45 -3.34
N ASN A 31 1.94 -11.37 -4.53
CA ASN A 31 2.19 -12.31 -5.62
C ASN A 31 1.92 -11.68 -7.00
N ASN A 32 2.99 -11.58 -7.81
CA ASN A 32 3.06 -10.90 -9.11
C ASN A 32 2.83 -9.38 -9.04
N ASP A 33 3.28 -8.74 -7.97
CA ASP A 33 3.01 -7.35 -7.68
C ASP A 33 4.21 -6.44 -7.96
N GLN A 34 3.93 -5.17 -8.19
CA GLN A 34 4.95 -4.13 -8.31
C GLN A 34 4.66 -2.99 -7.34
N TYR A 35 5.68 -2.60 -6.60
CA TYR A 35 5.59 -1.55 -5.60
C TYR A 35 6.71 -0.54 -5.78
N ASP A 36 6.35 0.73 -5.86
CA ASP A 36 7.23 1.89 -5.69
C ASP A 36 6.69 2.69 -4.49
N MET A 37 7.45 2.74 -3.40
CA MET A 37 7.00 3.38 -2.16
C MET A 37 8.03 4.31 -1.53
N ALA A 38 7.57 5.49 -1.12
CA ALA A 38 8.27 6.39 -0.21
C ALA A 38 7.43 6.64 1.05
N ALA A 39 7.91 6.18 2.19
CA ALA A 39 7.17 6.19 3.45
C ALA A 39 8.00 6.77 4.62
N ASN A 40 7.30 7.33 5.62
CA ASN A 40 7.91 7.85 6.84
C ASN A 40 6.92 7.95 8.01
N LYS A 41 7.14 7.09 9.01
CA LYS A 41 6.30 6.81 10.19
C LYS A 41 4.97 6.18 9.84
N ASP A 42 4.98 5.29 8.87
CA ASP A 42 3.80 4.63 8.32
C ASP A 42 3.70 3.18 8.78
N GLN A 43 2.48 2.66 8.74
CA GLN A 43 2.20 1.24 8.99
C GLN A 43 1.39 0.69 7.83
N TYR A 44 1.83 -0.45 7.31
CA TYR A 44 1.18 -1.15 6.21
C TYR A 44 0.91 -2.61 6.62
N ASP A 45 -0.34 -3.01 6.49
CA ASP A 45 -0.80 -4.40 6.44
C ASP A 45 -1.43 -4.62 5.07
N MET A 46 -0.80 -5.44 4.22
CA MET A 46 -1.20 -5.58 2.81
C MET A 46 -1.25 -7.02 2.35
N THR A 47 -2.34 -7.39 1.68
CA THR A 47 -2.44 -8.59 0.85
C THR A 47 -2.78 -8.20 -0.59
N ALA A 48 -1.92 -8.57 -1.53
CA ALA A 48 -2.02 -8.17 -2.93
C ALA A 48 -1.80 -9.34 -3.91
N ASN A 49 -2.38 -9.24 -5.12
CA ASN A 49 -2.20 -10.21 -6.20
C ASN A 49 -2.41 -9.63 -7.60
N ASN A 50 -1.33 -9.58 -8.37
CA ASN A 50 -1.21 -8.91 -9.68
C ASN A 50 -1.52 -7.41 -9.63
N ASP A 51 -1.05 -6.74 -8.59
CA ASP A 51 -1.32 -5.34 -8.30
C ASP A 51 -0.10 -4.46 -8.61
N GLN A 52 -0.38 -3.18 -8.85
CA GLN A 52 0.65 -2.16 -9.00
C GLN A 52 0.37 -0.98 -8.07
N TYR A 53 1.38 -0.60 -7.31
CA TYR A 53 1.30 0.46 -6.31
C TYR A 53 2.43 1.48 -6.49
N ASP A 54 2.06 2.76 -6.61
CA ASP A 54 2.94 3.91 -6.46
C ASP A 54 2.43 4.74 -5.27
N MET A 55 3.24 4.85 -4.21
CA MET A 55 2.82 5.49 -2.96
C MET A 55 3.84 6.46 -2.38
N ILE A 56 3.33 7.61 -1.94
CA ILE A 56 4.04 8.54 -1.07
C ILE A 56 3.19 8.78 0.18
N ALA A 57 3.73 8.41 1.33
CA ALA A 57 3.01 8.44 2.61
C ALA A 57 3.80 9.14 3.72
N ASN A 58 3.06 9.72 4.69
CA ASN A 58 3.65 10.27 5.90
C ASN A 58 2.69 10.27 7.09
N LYS A 59 3.03 9.45 8.10
CA LYS A 59 2.26 9.19 9.32
C LYS A 59 0.90 8.55 9.04
N ASP A 60 0.87 7.64 8.09
CA ASP A 60 -0.32 6.99 7.59
C ASP A 60 -0.42 5.55 8.09
N GLN A 61 -1.64 5.02 8.05
CA GLN A 61 -1.90 3.61 8.33
C GLN A 61 -2.74 3.03 7.20
N TYR A 62 -2.30 1.91 6.65
CA TYR A 62 -2.97 1.20 5.57
C TYR A 62 -3.23 -0.25 5.98
N ASP A 63 -4.49 -0.66 5.85
CA ASP A 63 -4.95 -2.06 5.85
C ASP A 63 -5.59 -2.29 4.48
N MET A 64 -4.96 -3.10 3.63
CA MET A 64 -5.38 -3.26 2.23
C MET A 64 -5.42 -4.71 1.77
N THR A 65 -6.52 -5.08 1.13
CA THR A 65 -6.63 -6.30 0.33
C THR A 65 -6.98 -5.95 -1.11
N ALA A 66 -6.15 -6.35 -2.06
CA ALA A 66 -6.28 -5.99 -3.47
C ALA A 66 -6.09 -7.19 -4.40
N ASN A 67 -6.68 -7.11 -5.60
CA ASN A 67 -6.53 -8.10 -6.65
C ASN A 67 -6.72 -7.50 -8.04
N LYS A 68 -5.68 -7.55 -8.87
CA LYS A 68 -5.64 -6.94 -10.21
C LYS A 68 -5.93 -5.43 -10.19
N ASP A 69 -5.43 -4.74 -9.18
CA ASP A 69 -5.64 -3.32 -8.92
C ASP A 69 -4.41 -2.47 -9.27
N GLN A 70 -4.67 -1.19 -9.53
CA GLN A 70 -3.63 -0.19 -9.79
C GLN A 70 -3.86 1.05 -8.95
N TYR A 71 -2.88 1.43 -8.14
CA TYR A 71 -2.98 2.51 -7.18
C TYR A 71 -1.85 3.52 -7.31
N ASP A 72 -2.22 4.80 -7.38
CA ASP A 72 -1.34 5.96 -7.25
C ASP A 72 -1.85 6.79 -6.06
N MET A 73 -1.08 6.86 -4.98
CA MET A 73 -1.53 7.51 -3.74
C MET A 73 -0.48 8.45 -3.15
N THR A 74 -0.94 9.66 -2.79
CA THR A 74 -0.21 10.58 -1.92
C THR A 74 -1.02 10.91 -0.67
N ALA A 75 -0.49 10.60 0.50
CA ALA A 75 -1.21 10.71 1.77
C ALA A 75 -0.39 11.41 2.87
N ASN A 76 -1.09 12.00 3.85
CA ASN A 76 -0.46 12.60 5.02
C ASN A 76 -1.38 12.64 6.25
N LYS A 77 -1.03 11.84 7.26
CA LYS A 77 -1.80 11.59 8.49
C LYS A 77 -3.17 10.95 8.23
N ASP A 78 -3.21 10.02 7.31
CA ASP A 78 -4.42 9.36 6.84
C ASP A 78 -4.52 7.93 7.38
N GLN A 79 -5.74 7.40 7.37
CA GLN A 79 -6.00 5.99 7.65
C GLN A 79 -6.86 5.40 6.53
N TYR A 80 -6.45 4.25 6.03
CA TYR A 80 -7.12 3.52 4.96
C TYR A 80 -7.41 2.08 5.39
N ASP A 81 -8.68 1.70 5.26
CA ASP A 81 -9.14 0.32 5.21
C ASP A 81 -9.74 0.10 3.81
N MET A 82 -9.11 -0.76 3.01
CA MET A 82 -9.49 -0.93 1.60
C MET A 82 -9.57 -2.41 1.21
N ALA A 83 -10.68 -2.76 0.56
CA ALA A 83 -10.81 -4.00 -0.19
C ALA A 83 -11.22 -3.73 -1.64
N ALA A 84 -10.48 -4.25 -2.61
CA ALA A 84 -10.73 -4.00 -4.02
C ALA A 84 -10.53 -5.24 -4.92
N ASP A 85 -11.15 -5.23 -6.12
CA ASP A 85 -10.90 -6.21 -7.18
C ASP A 85 -11.17 -5.60 -8.57
N MET A 86 -10.12 -5.53 -9.39
CA MET A 86 -10.10 -4.97 -10.74
C MET A 86 -10.43 -3.47 -10.82
N ASP A 87 -9.85 -2.70 -9.91
CA ASP A 87 -10.02 -1.27 -9.71
C ASP A 87 -8.76 -0.46 -10.02
N HIS A 88 -8.98 0.84 -10.21
CA HIS A 88 -7.93 1.82 -10.36
C HIS A 88 -8.25 3.03 -9.48
N LEU A 89 -7.33 3.39 -8.59
CA LEU A 89 -7.46 4.56 -7.72
C LEU A 89 -6.28 5.51 -7.94
N ASP A 90 -6.61 6.78 -8.09
CA ASP A 90 -5.68 7.90 -7.97
C ASP A 90 -6.23 8.77 -6.83
N MET A 91 -5.42 8.96 -5.78
CA MET A 91 -5.84 9.68 -4.59
C MET A 91 -4.76 10.58 -4.02
N THR A 92 -5.20 11.78 -3.60
CA THR A 92 -4.43 12.64 -2.70
C THR A 92 -5.28 13.00 -1.49
N ALA A 93 -4.77 12.76 -0.28
CA ALA A 93 -5.49 12.99 0.98
C ALA A 93 -4.62 13.69 2.05
N ASN A 94 -5.27 14.26 3.07
CA ASN A 94 -4.59 14.89 4.20
C ASN A 94 -5.48 14.99 5.45
N LYS A 95 -5.14 14.19 6.47
CA LYS A 95 -5.89 14.01 7.72
C LYS A 95 -7.30 13.45 7.50
N ASP A 96 -7.40 12.50 6.59
CA ASP A 96 -8.62 11.83 6.21
C ASP A 96 -8.65 10.39 6.75
N GLN A 97 -9.85 9.84 6.79
CA GLN A 97 -10.09 8.44 7.13
C GLN A 97 -11.00 7.86 6.05
N TYR A 98 -10.56 6.76 5.44
CA TYR A 98 -11.29 6.08 4.39
C TYR A 98 -11.53 4.62 4.77
N ASP A 99 -12.77 4.19 4.54
CA ASP A 99 -13.20 2.79 4.53
C ASP A 99 -13.83 2.59 3.15
N MET A 100 -13.15 1.82 2.31
CA MET A 100 -13.45 1.69 0.89
C MET A 100 -13.56 0.23 0.49
N SER A 101 -14.65 -0.10 -0.19
CA SER A 101 -14.88 -1.41 -0.78
C SER A 101 -15.27 -1.23 -2.23
N PHE A 102 -14.37 -1.57 -3.13
CA PHE A 102 -14.60 -1.51 -4.57
C PHE A 102 -14.68 -2.93 -5.12
N TYR A 103 -15.79 -3.26 -5.76
CA TYR A 103 -15.97 -4.58 -6.34
C TYR A 103 -16.67 -4.40 -7.66
N LYS A 104 -16.04 -4.90 -8.73
CA LYS A 104 -16.65 -4.88 -10.05
C LYS A 104 -17.81 -5.88 -10.09
N VAL A 105 -19.04 -5.37 -10.20
CA VAL A 105 -20.22 -6.20 -10.47
C VAL A 105 -20.20 -6.58 -11.96
N GLN A 106 -20.17 -7.88 -12.25
CA GLN A 106 -20.28 -8.42 -13.62
C GLN A 106 -21.65 -8.18 -14.24
#